data_AF-A0A944TNR4-F1
#
_entry.id   AF-A0A944TNR4-F1
#
_cell.length_a   1.000
_cell.length_b   1.000
_cell.length_c   1.000
_cell.angle_alpha   90.00
_cell.angle_beta   90.00
_cell.angle_gamma   90.00
#
_symmetry.space_group_name_H-M   'P 1'
#
loop_
_entity.id
_entity.type
_entity.pdbx_description
1 polymer ?
#
loop_
_entity_poly.entity_id
_entity_poly.type
_entity_poly.pdbx_seq_one_letter_code
_entity_poly.pdbx_strand_id
1 'polypeptide(L)'
;MQKVTKLLIIFSFISSCATPPGLTKKVNEGTKQQHAAALKNTKSQDPKKNVVYFFNTNEMPGVNYAFSVFVDGKIIAKVNEGTYTRVELPIGKHKIQLSFYDEPPNYRKHFWQVHNYKNGVVNATIPRQTRMMTIPSSRRGPMIIKFEVMSSWKGSEVDHFYFFQGAEYGEPAVTKLLSDADYVIPRDVSFNMEYASSGERGEWDLYANSNSTHSLANFIRNNSRNPFIEQAKTRKSKLLKKELAAFSGYRKTDTLKSYSEYMTLFPEAHNRYSVYSRMSKRIKKKGTYSRFFKKHPGIIKHYPAGIRMGFELMAIGPSGMKIGDVLSYSKEGLGTDSLSAKIKATNAPYRDFSIPEIKYLKKRGINGRLIAAMIEANTEHVKQLKEANKNQKMMSQIQELIKKSQVQAVSNAAAAGASGGNKNMAVECIKLKAALKACSQTGGLIAMVCKSTARSSFSCNVDL
;
A
#
# COMPACT_ATOMS: atom_id res chain seq x y z
N MET A 1 13.86 4.49 87.11
CA MET A 1 14.50 3.41 86.30
C MET A 1 13.63 3.15 85.08
N GLN A 2 14.19 3.42 83.90
CA GLN A 2 13.53 3.39 82.59
C GLN A 2 13.18 1.96 82.16
N LYS A 3 11.96 1.75 81.65
CA LYS A 3 11.65 0.65 80.74
C LYS A 3 11.21 1.26 79.41
N VAL A 4 12.11 1.23 78.44
CA VAL A 4 11.89 1.59 77.05
C VAL A 4 11.15 0.43 76.39
N THR A 5 9.88 0.63 76.06
CA THR A 5 9.08 -0.32 75.28
C THR A 5 9.47 -0.18 73.82
N LYS A 6 10.24 -1.14 73.29
CA LYS A 6 10.54 -1.24 71.85
C LYS A 6 9.24 -1.59 71.08
N LEU A 7 8.69 -0.61 70.39
CA LEU A 7 7.65 -0.78 69.39
C LEU A 7 8.30 -1.39 68.14
N LEU A 8 8.00 -2.67 67.87
CA LEU A 8 8.46 -3.39 66.69
C LEU A 8 7.49 -3.05 65.54
N ILE A 9 7.82 -2.04 64.74
CA ILE A 9 7.08 -1.70 63.52
C ILE A 9 7.46 -2.74 62.46
N ILE A 10 6.61 -3.74 62.28
CA ILE A 10 6.64 -4.63 61.11
C ILE A 10 6.10 -3.81 59.93
N PHE A 11 7.00 -3.26 59.12
CA PHE A 11 6.67 -2.73 57.81
C PHE A 11 6.35 -3.90 56.88
N SER A 12 5.08 -4.33 56.86
CA SER A 12 4.57 -5.16 55.78
C SER A 12 4.52 -4.32 54.52
N PHE A 13 5.58 -4.40 53.70
CA PHE A 13 5.54 -3.99 52.30
C PHE A 13 4.55 -4.91 51.56
N ILE A 14 3.26 -4.58 51.63
CA ILE A 14 2.29 -5.05 50.64
C ILE A 14 2.56 -4.22 49.39
N SER A 15 3.50 -4.67 48.56
CA SER A 15 3.56 -4.23 47.17
C SER A 15 2.25 -4.69 46.52
N SER A 16 1.28 -3.80 46.47
CA SER A 16 0.11 -3.93 45.61
C SER A 16 0.63 -3.95 44.17
N CYS A 17 0.94 -5.15 43.66
CA CYS A 17 1.13 -5.41 42.25
C CYS A 17 -0.24 -5.28 41.56
N ALA A 18 -0.72 -4.05 41.46
CA ALA A 18 -1.80 -3.69 40.56
C ALA A 18 -1.39 -4.20 39.18
N THR A 19 -2.09 -5.25 38.73
CA THR A 19 -1.78 -5.92 37.48
C THR A 19 -2.12 -4.92 36.36
N PRO A 20 -1.21 -4.61 35.43
CA PRO A 20 -1.55 -3.74 34.33
C PRO A 20 -2.80 -4.24 33.60
N PRO A 21 -3.72 -3.35 33.23
CA PRO A 21 -4.90 -3.73 32.47
C PRO A 21 -4.48 -4.39 31.15
N GLY A 22 -5.02 -5.58 30.89
CA GLY A 22 -4.83 -6.30 29.62
C GLY A 22 -3.91 -7.53 29.68
N LEU A 23 -3.24 -7.82 30.82
CA LEU A 23 -2.48 -9.06 30.97
C LEU A 23 -3.40 -10.27 31.15
N THR A 24 -3.16 -11.31 30.35
CA THR A 24 -3.95 -12.54 30.41
C THR A 24 -3.44 -13.47 31.51
N LYS A 25 -4.35 -13.96 32.36
CA LYS A 25 -4.05 -14.91 33.46
C LYS A 25 -4.83 -16.22 33.38
N LYS A 26 -5.96 -16.23 32.66
CA LYS A 26 -6.84 -17.40 32.56
C LYS A 26 -6.54 -18.15 31.27
N VAL A 27 -6.28 -19.44 31.41
CA VAL A 27 -6.28 -20.42 30.31
C VAL A 27 -7.56 -21.24 30.37
N ASN A 28 -7.98 -21.79 29.24
CA ASN A 28 -9.16 -22.65 29.16
C ASN A 28 -8.71 -24.11 29.15
N GLU A 29 -8.44 -24.64 30.34
CA GLU A 29 -7.97 -26.02 30.51
C GLU A 29 -9.01 -27.02 30.02
N GLY A 30 -8.53 -28.03 29.29
CA GLY A 30 -9.34 -29.13 28.80
C GLY A 30 -9.46 -30.26 29.82
N THR A 31 -10.50 -31.08 29.66
CA THR A 31 -10.68 -32.29 30.46
C THR A 31 -9.61 -33.34 30.11
N LYS A 32 -9.40 -34.32 31.00
CA LYS A 32 -8.52 -35.48 30.72
C LYS A 32 -8.89 -36.22 29.42
N GLN A 33 -10.18 -36.27 29.07
CA GLN A 33 -10.63 -36.89 27.82
C GLN A 33 -10.23 -36.04 26.60
N GLN A 34 -10.35 -34.71 26.70
CA GLN A 34 -9.93 -33.80 25.65
C GLN A 34 -8.41 -33.83 25.47
N HIS A 35 -7.65 -33.92 26.57
CA HIS A 35 -6.21 -34.14 26.54
C HIS A 35 -5.89 -35.45 25.79
N ALA A 36 -6.44 -36.59 26.21
CA ALA A 36 -6.21 -37.87 25.56
C ALA A 36 -6.57 -37.86 24.06
N ALA A 37 -7.67 -37.18 23.70
CA ALA A 37 -8.09 -37.02 22.31
C ALA A 37 -7.10 -36.15 21.51
N ALA A 38 -6.56 -35.08 22.11
CA ALA A 38 -5.57 -34.23 21.46
C ALA A 38 -4.30 -35.00 21.11
N LEU A 39 -3.77 -35.81 22.05
CA LEU A 39 -2.58 -36.64 21.83
C LEU A 39 -2.81 -37.78 20.84
N LYS A 40 -4.02 -38.35 20.79
CA LYS A 40 -4.35 -39.45 19.86
C LYS A 40 -4.54 -38.97 18.42
N ASN A 41 -5.07 -37.75 18.23
CA ASN A 41 -5.44 -37.21 16.92
C ASN A 41 -4.33 -36.36 16.29
N THR A 42 -3.19 -36.99 16.02
CA THR A 42 -1.96 -36.36 15.47
C THR A 42 -2.01 -36.05 13.97
N LYS A 43 -3.02 -36.51 13.25
CA LYS A 43 -3.18 -36.32 11.79
C LYS A 43 -4.45 -35.53 11.48
N SER A 44 -4.35 -34.61 10.52
CA SER A 44 -5.53 -33.90 9.99
C SER A 44 -6.26 -34.79 8.98
N GLN A 45 -7.58 -34.69 8.97
CA GLN A 45 -8.43 -35.34 7.97
C GLN A 45 -8.48 -34.57 6.65
N ASP A 46 -8.02 -33.31 6.64
CA ASP A 46 -7.91 -32.49 5.43
C ASP A 46 -6.47 -32.60 4.86
N PRO A 47 -6.27 -33.15 3.65
CA PRO A 47 -4.94 -33.29 3.06
C PRO A 47 -4.24 -31.96 2.78
N LYS A 48 -4.97 -30.83 2.83
CA LYS A 48 -4.42 -29.47 2.69
C LYS A 48 -3.97 -28.86 4.02
N LYS A 49 -4.10 -29.59 5.12
CA LYS A 49 -3.77 -29.11 6.47
C LYS A 49 -2.81 -30.05 7.18
N ASN A 50 -2.21 -29.53 8.25
CA ASN A 50 -1.45 -30.32 9.19
C ASN A 50 -1.81 -29.94 10.64
N VAL A 51 -1.56 -30.87 11.55
CA VAL A 51 -1.76 -30.65 13.00
C VAL A 51 -0.54 -29.93 13.55
N VAL A 52 -0.78 -28.86 14.29
CA VAL A 52 0.24 -28.03 14.92
C VAL A 52 -0.05 -27.92 16.41
N TYR A 53 0.96 -28.17 17.22
CA TYR A 53 0.94 -28.00 18.66
C TYR A 53 1.75 -26.76 19.03
N PHE A 54 1.21 -25.92 19.91
CA PHE A 54 1.93 -24.79 20.48
C PHE A 54 2.14 -25.09 21.96
N PHE A 55 3.40 -25.19 22.38
CA PHE A 55 3.77 -25.63 23.74
C PHE A 55 4.69 -24.60 24.40
N ASN A 56 4.33 -24.20 25.62
CA ASN A 56 5.16 -23.31 26.44
C ASN A 56 6.03 -24.13 27.40
N THR A 57 7.35 -24.08 27.20
CA THR A 57 8.29 -25.03 27.84
C THR A 57 8.90 -24.57 29.16
N ASN A 58 8.74 -23.30 29.57
CA ASN A 58 9.51 -22.77 30.71
C ASN A 58 8.68 -22.00 31.74
N GLU A 59 9.12 -22.15 33.00
CA GLU A 59 8.71 -21.45 34.21
C GLU A 59 9.38 -20.08 34.26
N MET A 60 8.58 -19.01 34.34
CA MET A 60 9.09 -17.78 34.94
C MET A 60 8.59 -17.79 36.39
N PRO A 61 9.47 -18.06 37.38
CA PRO A 61 9.03 -18.22 38.75
C PRO A 61 8.33 -16.94 39.25
N GLY A 62 7.09 -17.11 39.74
CA GLY A 62 6.31 -16.04 40.37
C GLY A 62 5.34 -15.27 39.48
N VAL A 63 5.14 -15.66 38.21
CA VAL A 63 4.18 -14.99 37.32
C VAL A 63 3.17 -15.95 36.67
N ASN A 64 1.94 -15.97 37.21
CA ASN A 64 0.78 -16.69 36.66
C ASN A 64 0.20 -16.02 35.40
N TYR A 65 1.02 -15.71 34.40
CA TYR A 65 0.56 -15.12 33.14
C TYR A 65 0.41 -16.17 32.03
N ALA A 66 -0.63 -16.02 31.24
CA ALA A 66 -0.84 -16.78 30.01
C ALA A 66 -0.33 -16.00 28.79
N PHE A 67 -0.04 -16.73 27.73
CA PHE A 67 0.32 -16.19 26.43
C PHE A 67 -0.78 -16.41 25.42
N SER A 68 -1.26 -15.33 24.83
CA SER A 68 -2.06 -15.37 23.62
C SER A 68 -1.18 -15.76 22.44
N VAL A 69 -1.45 -16.94 21.87
CA VAL A 69 -0.84 -17.41 20.62
C VAL A 69 -1.66 -16.89 19.46
N PHE A 70 -1.02 -16.21 18.51
CA PHE A 70 -1.66 -15.73 17.29
C PHE A 70 -1.09 -16.44 16.06
N VAL A 71 -1.98 -16.78 15.13
CA VAL A 71 -1.62 -17.22 13.78
C VAL A 71 -2.29 -16.28 12.79
N ASP A 72 -1.49 -15.65 11.95
CA ASP A 72 -1.92 -14.69 10.92
C ASP A 72 -2.78 -13.53 11.46
N GLY A 73 -2.51 -13.15 12.71
CA GLY A 73 -3.19 -12.08 13.44
C GLY A 73 -4.48 -12.51 14.16
N LYS A 74 -4.87 -13.79 14.11
CA LYS A 74 -5.98 -14.35 14.90
C LYS A 74 -5.47 -15.07 16.14
N ILE A 75 -6.07 -14.79 17.29
CA ILE A 75 -5.79 -15.51 18.52
C ILE A 75 -6.31 -16.95 18.42
N ILE A 76 -5.43 -17.90 18.71
CA ILE A 76 -5.67 -19.34 18.68
C ILE A 76 -6.05 -19.84 20.07
N ALA A 77 -5.21 -19.55 21.06
CA ALA A 77 -5.38 -20.01 22.42
C ALA A 77 -4.59 -19.12 23.37
N LYS A 78 -4.84 -19.29 24.66
CA LYS A 78 -4.03 -18.73 25.74
C LYS A 78 -3.34 -19.87 26.45
N VAL A 79 -2.02 -19.89 26.45
CA VAL A 79 -1.22 -20.98 27.01
C VAL A 79 -0.30 -20.43 28.09
N ASN A 80 -0.39 -20.98 29.28
CA ASN A 80 0.54 -20.76 30.38
C ASN A 80 1.65 -21.81 30.31
N GLU A 81 2.58 -21.74 31.24
CA GLU A 81 3.65 -22.71 31.39
C GLU A 81 3.14 -24.15 31.47
N GLY A 82 3.90 -25.07 30.88
CA GLY A 82 3.61 -26.51 31.00
C GLY A 82 2.35 -26.90 30.25
N THR A 83 1.74 -25.96 29.52
CA THR A 83 0.51 -26.19 28.79
C THR A 83 0.71 -26.06 27.29
N TYR A 84 -0.14 -26.77 26.56
CA TYR A 84 -0.14 -26.74 25.11
C TYR A 84 -1.53 -26.67 24.53
N THR A 85 -1.62 -26.19 23.30
CA THR A 85 -2.85 -26.27 22.49
C THR A 85 -2.58 -26.99 21.17
N ARG A 86 -3.62 -27.63 20.64
CA ARG A 86 -3.62 -28.34 19.35
C ARG A 86 -4.53 -27.62 18.36
N VAL A 87 -4.08 -27.42 17.13
CA VAL A 87 -4.83 -26.73 16.08
C VAL A 87 -4.47 -27.30 14.71
N GLU A 88 -5.42 -27.33 13.78
CA GLU A 88 -5.17 -27.67 12.37
C GLU A 88 -4.99 -26.40 11.53
N LEU A 89 -3.83 -26.28 10.88
CA LEU A 89 -3.48 -25.16 10.01
C LEU A 89 -3.29 -25.61 8.56
N PRO A 90 -3.61 -24.75 7.57
CA PRO A 90 -3.24 -24.98 6.18
C PRO A 90 -1.74 -25.22 6.02
N ILE A 91 -1.37 -26.04 5.03
CA ILE A 91 0.03 -26.23 4.65
C ILE A 91 0.51 -24.94 3.99
N GLY A 92 1.70 -24.46 4.37
CA GLY A 92 2.27 -23.24 3.79
C GLY A 92 2.83 -22.29 4.84
N LYS A 93 3.12 -21.05 4.42
CA LYS A 93 3.67 -20.04 5.32
C LYS A 93 2.58 -19.52 6.24
N HIS A 94 2.94 -19.25 7.49
CA HIS A 94 2.08 -18.63 8.51
C HIS A 94 2.92 -17.69 9.37
N LYS A 95 2.30 -16.61 9.83
CA LYS A 95 2.87 -15.66 10.78
C LYS A 95 2.41 -16.04 12.19
N ILE A 96 3.32 -16.61 12.97
CA ILE A 96 3.10 -16.97 14.36
C ILE A 96 3.53 -15.80 15.24
N GLN A 97 2.68 -15.39 16.18
CA GLN A 97 2.99 -14.31 17.11
C GLN A 97 2.58 -14.68 18.53
N LEU A 98 3.33 -14.19 19.52
CA LEU A 98 3.05 -14.39 20.94
C LEU A 98 2.85 -13.03 21.62
N SER A 99 1.86 -12.94 22.50
CA SER A 99 1.54 -11.72 23.26
C SER A 99 1.02 -12.06 24.65
N PHE A 100 1.28 -11.22 25.65
CA PHE A 100 0.60 -11.30 26.94
C PHE A 100 -0.83 -10.72 26.91
N TYR A 101 -1.17 -10.03 25.83
CA TYR A 101 -2.43 -9.31 25.63
C TYR A 101 -3.33 -10.05 24.64
N ASP A 102 -4.61 -9.64 24.59
CA ASP A 102 -5.59 -10.14 23.61
C ASP A 102 -5.45 -9.49 22.22
N GLU A 103 -4.36 -8.78 21.99
CA GLU A 103 -3.98 -8.18 20.71
C GLU A 103 -2.61 -8.72 20.26
N PRO A 104 -2.38 -8.86 18.94
CA PRO A 104 -1.09 -9.26 18.41
C PRO A 104 -0.04 -8.18 18.71
N PRO A 105 1.24 -8.56 18.89
CA PRO A 105 2.28 -7.64 19.31
C PRO A 105 2.38 -6.44 18.34
N ASN A 106 2.18 -5.24 18.88
CA ASN A 106 2.27 -3.96 18.17
C ASN A 106 3.28 -3.05 18.87
N TYR A 107 4.19 -2.47 18.06
CA TYR A 107 5.29 -1.58 18.47
C TYR A 107 4.87 -0.46 19.44
N ARG A 108 3.63 0.03 19.35
CA ARG A 108 3.18 1.18 20.15
C ARG A 108 2.46 0.84 21.45
N LYS A 109 1.98 -0.39 21.64
CA LYS A 109 1.03 -0.72 22.72
C LYS A 109 1.48 -1.83 23.67
N HIS A 110 2.41 -2.69 23.23
CA HIS A 110 2.63 -3.99 23.87
C HIS A 110 3.93 -4.10 24.66
N PHE A 111 4.67 -2.99 24.78
CA PHE A 111 5.81 -2.92 25.68
C PHE A 111 5.40 -2.17 26.93
N TRP A 112 5.54 -2.85 28.06
CA TRP A 112 5.48 -2.29 29.40
C TRP A 112 6.13 -0.91 29.42
N GLN A 113 5.50 -0.01 30.17
CA GLN A 113 6.00 1.30 30.54
C GLN A 113 7.44 1.22 31.05
N VAL A 114 8.42 1.27 30.15
CA VAL A 114 9.77 1.66 30.52
C VAL A 114 9.85 3.14 30.21
N HIS A 115 9.66 3.94 31.23
CA HIS A 115 9.83 5.38 31.17
C HIS A 115 11.28 5.82 30.88
N ASN A 116 12.23 4.93 30.54
CA ASN A 116 13.64 5.32 30.40
C ASN A 116 14.50 4.61 29.33
N TYR A 117 13.96 3.81 28.40
CA TYR A 117 14.82 3.18 27.37
C TYR A 117 14.93 4.01 26.08
N LYS A 118 16.17 4.27 25.65
CA LYS A 118 16.51 4.80 24.33
C LYS A 118 15.98 3.86 23.24
N ASN A 119 15.45 4.44 22.16
CA ASN A 119 14.78 3.81 20.99
C ASN A 119 15.45 2.57 20.34
N GLY A 120 16.67 2.17 20.73
CA GLY A 120 17.42 1.06 20.13
C GLY A 120 16.98 -0.35 20.55
N VAL A 121 16.47 -0.55 21.78
CA VAL A 121 16.12 -1.89 22.29
C VAL A 121 14.76 -2.38 21.75
N VAL A 122 13.82 -1.45 21.49
CA VAL A 122 12.47 -1.76 21.00
C VAL A 122 12.48 -2.44 19.63
N ASN A 123 13.43 -2.09 18.77
CA ASN A 123 13.63 -2.72 17.46
C ASN A 123 14.10 -4.18 17.54
N ALA A 124 14.68 -4.62 18.66
CA ALA A 124 15.24 -5.97 18.80
C ALA A 124 14.24 -7.02 19.31
N THR A 125 13.15 -6.62 19.98
CA THR A 125 12.28 -7.58 20.73
C THR A 125 11.02 -8.01 19.98
N ILE A 126 10.40 -7.16 19.15
CA ILE A 126 9.25 -7.56 18.31
C ILE A 126 9.61 -8.65 17.27
N PRO A 127 10.80 -8.60 16.63
CA PRO A 127 11.25 -9.70 15.77
C PRO A 127 11.35 -11.05 16.51
N ARG A 128 11.44 -11.05 17.85
CA ARG A 128 11.54 -12.27 18.67
C ARG A 128 10.17 -12.85 19.05
N GLN A 129 9.13 -12.01 19.13
CA GLN A 129 7.74 -12.42 19.40
C GLN A 129 6.97 -12.84 18.14
N THR A 130 7.52 -12.60 16.96
CA THR A 130 6.88 -12.87 15.67
C THR A 130 7.80 -13.72 14.82
N ARG A 131 7.32 -14.87 14.32
CA ARG A 131 8.04 -15.69 13.36
C ARG A 131 7.19 -16.10 12.18
N MET A 132 7.80 -16.03 11.00
CA MET A 132 7.27 -16.71 9.82
C MET A 132 7.69 -18.17 9.90
N MET A 133 6.73 -19.08 9.85
CA MET A 133 6.96 -20.52 9.85
C MET A 133 6.23 -21.16 8.67
N THR A 134 6.82 -22.21 8.11
CA THR A 134 6.17 -23.01 7.07
C THR A 134 5.60 -24.27 7.71
N ILE A 135 4.27 -24.38 7.75
CA ILE A 135 3.58 -25.59 8.15
C ILE A 135 3.78 -26.64 7.05
N PRO A 136 4.41 -27.79 7.35
CA PRO A 136 4.73 -28.78 6.34
C PRO A 136 3.50 -29.62 5.97
N SER A 137 3.63 -30.41 4.92
CA SER A 137 2.60 -31.41 4.58
C SER A 137 2.41 -32.43 5.70
N SER A 138 1.19 -32.97 5.80
CA SER A 138 0.83 -34.00 6.80
C SER A 138 1.68 -35.27 6.71
N ARG A 139 2.35 -35.51 5.58
CA ARG A 139 3.34 -36.61 5.41
C ARG A 139 4.53 -36.50 6.36
N ARG A 140 4.91 -35.29 6.78
CA ARG A 140 5.99 -35.06 7.76
C ARG A 140 5.54 -35.32 9.20
N GLY A 141 4.26 -35.64 9.41
CA GLY A 141 3.65 -35.78 10.72
C GLY A 141 3.28 -34.43 11.35
N PRO A 142 2.72 -34.45 12.57
CA PRO A 142 2.38 -33.23 13.31
C PRO A 142 3.62 -32.37 13.56
N MET A 143 3.42 -31.08 13.72
CA MET A 143 4.46 -30.10 14.06
C MET A 143 4.26 -29.60 15.49
N ILE A 144 5.33 -29.46 16.25
CA ILE A 144 5.31 -28.85 17.59
C ILE A 144 6.15 -27.59 17.55
N ILE A 145 5.55 -26.46 17.92
CA ILE A 145 6.21 -25.17 18.07
C ILE A 145 6.39 -24.93 19.56
N LYS A 146 7.65 -25.04 19.99
CA LYS A 146 8.05 -24.75 21.36
C LYS A 146 8.45 -23.28 21.46
N PHE A 147 8.01 -22.65 22.53
CA PHE A 147 8.48 -21.31 22.89
C PHE A 147 8.66 -21.22 24.39
N GLU A 148 9.57 -20.34 24.78
CA GLU A 148 9.88 -20.09 26.18
C GLU A 148 10.06 -18.60 26.45
N VAL A 149 9.93 -18.26 27.72
CA VAL A 149 10.30 -16.97 28.27
C VAL A 149 11.71 -17.08 28.84
N MET A 150 12.60 -16.21 28.38
CA MET A 150 13.91 -16.03 28.99
C MET A 150 13.93 -14.67 29.70
N SER A 151 14.24 -14.66 30.99
CA SER A 151 14.60 -13.44 31.71
C SER A 151 16.10 -13.24 31.66
N SER A 152 16.56 -12.07 31.22
CA SER A 152 17.94 -11.63 31.41
C SER A 152 17.98 -10.51 32.43
N TRP A 153 18.90 -10.59 33.38
CA TRP A 153 19.09 -9.56 34.39
C TRP A 153 20.16 -8.59 33.89
N LYS A 154 19.83 -7.29 33.88
CA LYS A 154 20.79 -6.23 33.58
C LYS A 154 20.74 -5.18 34.70
N GLY A 155 21.49 -5.42 35.76
CA GLY A 155 21.42 -4.61 36.98
C GLY A 155 20.16 -4.94 37.78
N SER A 156 19.37 -3.93 38.15
CA SER A 156 18.06 -4.08 38.83
C SER A 156 16.88 -4.32 37.89
N GLU A 157 17.14 -4.38 36.58
CA GLU A 157 16.11 -4.51 35.55
C GLU A 157 16.09 -5.95 35.00
N VAL A 158 14.88 -6.51 34.86
CA VAL A 158 14.66 -7.83 34.25
C VAL A 158 14.12 -7.62 32.85
N ASP A 159 14.92 -8.00 31.85
CA ASP A 159 14.50 -8.05 30.45
C ASP A 159 13.87 -9.41 30.15
N HIS A 160 12.59 -9.42 29.82
CA HIS A 160 11.91 -10.62 29.33
C HIS A 160 12.00 -10.72 27.81
N PHE A 161 12.73 -11.72 27.34
CA PHE A 161 12.87 -12.09 25.94
C PHE A 161 12.14 -13.40 25.63
N TYR A 162 11.82 -13.58 24.36
CA TYR A 162 11.03 -14.71 23.88
C TYR A 162 11.83 -15.47 22.85
N PHE A 163 11.83 -16.79 22.94
CA PHE A 163 12.54 -17.61 21.98
C PHE A 163 11.66 -18.74 21.51
N PHE A 164 11.47 -18.82 20.20
CA PHE A 164 11.03 -20.05 19.56
C PHE A 164 12.23 -21.01 19.55
N GLN A 165 12.12 -22.14 20.25
CA GLN A 165 13.20 -23.13 20.37
C GLN A 165 13.37 -24.00 19.10
N GLY A 166 12.73 -23.63 18.00
CA GLY A 166 12.63 -24.45 16.80
C GLY A 166 11.43 -25.39 16.83
N ALA A 167 11.09 -25.93 15.66
CA ALA A 167 9.95 -26.82 15.51
C ALA A 167 10.40 -28.28 15.49
N GLU A 168 9.68 -29.13 16.21
CA GLU A 168 9.82 -30.58 16.18
C GLU A 168 8.69 -31.22 15.38
N TYR A 169 8.89 -32.45 14.92
CA TYR A 169 7.97 -33.12 14.00
C TYR A 169 7.74 -34.58 14.39
N GLY A 170 6.55 -35.08 14.06
CA GLY A 170 6.19 -36.49 14.21
C GLY A 170 5.52 -36.81 15.53
N GLU A 171 4.82 -37.95 15.54
CA GLU A 171 4.08 -38.44 16.72
C GLU A 171 4.99 -38.72 17.93
N PRO A 172 6.22 -39.26 17.78
CA PRO A 172 7.08 -39.49 18.94
C PRO A 172 7.45 -38.20 19.69
N ALA A 173 7.66 -37.10 18.97
CA ALA A 173 7.94 -35.80 19.59
C ALA A 173 6.72 -35.30 20.38
N VAL A 174 5.50 -35.53 19.86
CA VAL A 174 4.24 -35.12 20.51
C VAL A 174 4.08 -35.87 21.81
N THR A 175 4.14 -37.20 21.77
CA THR A 175 3.93 -38.02 22.96
C THR A 175 5.03 -37.78 24.00
N LYS A 176 6.29 -37.66 23.59
CA LYS A 176 7.41 -37.45 24.51
C LYS A 176 7.34 -36.11 25.25
N LEU A 177 6.90 -35.04 24.58
CA LEU A 177 6.94 -33.69 25.16
C LEU A 177 5.63 -33.30 25.85
N LEU A 178 4.50 -33.85 25.39
CA LEU A 178 3.17 -33.35 25.76
C LEU A 178 2.36 -34.34 26.61
N SER A 179 2.87 -35.55 26.90
CA SER A 179 2.14 -36.52 27.75
C SER A 179 1.82 -35.99 29.14
N ASP A 180 2.75 -35.21 29.69
CA ASP A 180 2.71 -34.71 31.06
C ASP A 180 2.33 -33.22 31.10
N ALA A 181 2.08 -32.62 29.93
CA ALA A 181 1.70 -31.22 29.79
C ALA A 181 0.17 -31.06 29.86
N ASP A 182 -0.33 -29.97 30.43
CA ASP A 182 -1.77 -29.73 30.49
C ASP A 182 -2.31 -29.22 29.15
N TYR A 183 -3.48 -29.71 28.78
CA TYR A 183 -4.10 -29.35 27.52
C TYR A 183 -4.97 -28.10 27.66
N VAL A 184 -4.78 -27.13 26.77
CA VAL A 184 -5.64 -25.96 26.61
C VAL A 184 -6.51 -26.12 25.36
N ILE A 185 -7.81 -25.89 25.52
CA ILE A 185 -8.76 -25.90 24.41
C ILE A 185 -8.52 -24.66 23.53
N PRO A 186 -8.24 -24.81 22.22
CA PRO A 186 -8.14 -23.67 21.31
C PRO A 186 -9.50 -23.00 21.12
N ARG A 187 -9.47 -21.72 20.78
CA ARG A 187 -10.65 -20.97 20.37
C ARG A 187 -11.31 -21.57 19.14
N ASP A 188 -10.50 -21.96 18.15
CA ASP A 188 -10.93 -22.72 16.98
C ASP A 188 -9.98 -23.91 16.77
N VAL A 189 -10.54 -25.10 16.56
CA VAL A 189 -9.74 -26.34 16.37
C VAL A 189 -9.11 -26.44 14.97
N SER A 190 -9.58 -25.65 14.00
CA SER A 190 -9.13 -25.68 12.61
C SER A 190 -9.29 -24.33 11.93
N PHE A 191 -8.30 -23.94 11.12
CA PHE A 191 -8.31 -22.70 10.35
C PHE A 191 -8.29 -22.98 8.85
N ASN A 192 -9.00 -22.16 8.08
CA ASN A 192 -9.07 -22.24 6.61
C ASN A 192 -8.32 -21.10 5.91
N MET A 193 -7.67 -20.21 6.66
CA MET A 193 -7.03 -19.04 6.07
C MET A 193 -5.59 -19.39 5.70
N GLU A 194 -5.29 -19.29 4.41
CA GLU A 194 -3.91 -19.19 3.95
C GLU A 194 -3.33 -17.83 4.40
N TYR A 195 -2.05 -17.82 4.76
CA TYR A 195 -1.39 -16.56 5.09
C TYR A 195 -1.40 -15.62 3.90
N ALA A 196 -1.89 -14.41 4.13
CA ALA A 196 -1.73 -13.28 3.24
C ALA A 196 -0.88 -12.22 3.94
N SER A 197 0.20 -11.81 3.28
CA SER A 197 1.01 -10.67 3.70
C SER A 197 0.17 -9.39 3.76
N SER A 198 0.66 -8.38 4.48
CA SER A 198 -0.01 -7.07 4.52
C SER A 198 -0.19 -6.45 3.13
N GLY A 199 0.74 -6.68 2.20
CA GLY A 199 0.64 -6.25 0.81
C GLY A 199 -0.50 -6.96 0.07
N GLU A 200 -0.55 -8.30 0.15
CA GLU A 200 -1.61 -9.11 -0.49
C GLU A 200 -2.99 -8.83 0.08
N ARG A 201 -3.10 -8.56 1.38
CA ARG A 201 -4.34 -8.10 2.04
C ARG A 201 -4.74 -6.71 1.56
N GLY A 202 -3.80 -5.77 1.56
CA GLY A 202 -4.04 -4.42 1.07
C GLY A 202 -4.50 -4.41 -0.38
N GLU A 203 -3.88 -5.23 -1.23
CA GLU A 203 -4.34 -5.46 -2.59
C GLU A 203 -5.76 -6.02 -2.62
N TRP A 204 -6.04 -7.10 -1.90
CA TRP A 204 -7.40 -7.65 -1.84
C TRP A 204 -8.42 -6.63 -1.38
N ASP A 205 -8.15 -5.84 -0.34
CA ASP A 205 -9.07 -4.85 0.21
C ASP A 205 -9.48 -3.77 -0.82
N LEU A 206 -8.59 -3.42 -1.76
CA LEU A 206 -8.91 -2.53 -2.87
C LEU A 206 -10.02 -3.11 -3.79
N TYR A 207 -10.07 -4.43 -3.94
CA TYR A 207 -11.04 -5.11 -4.80
C TYR A 207 -12.21 -5.72 -4.03
N ALA A 208 -12.02 -6.05 -2.75
CA ALA A 208 -12.97 -6.70 -1.85
C ALA A 208 -14.17 -5.81 -1.56
N ASN A 209 -14.05 -4.50 -1.74
CA ASN A 209 -15.17 -3.58 -1.60
C ASN A 209 -15.81 -3.21 -2.94
N SER A 210 -15.29 -3.72 -4.06
CA SER A 210 -15.87 -3.47 -5.38
C SER A 210 -17.14 -4.29 -5.61
N ASN A 211 -18.14 -3.65 -6.22
CA ASN A 211 -19.33 -4.30 -6.78
C ASN A 211 -19.18 -4.53 -8.30
N SER A 212 -17.95 -4.66 -8.78
CA SER A 212 -17.63 -4.74 -10.21
C SER A 212 -17.04 -6.11 -10.56
N THR A 213 -17.70 -6.80 -11.50
CA THR A 213 -17.18 -8.04 -12.08
C THR A 213 -15.87 -7.82 -12.83
N HIS A 214 -15.70 -6.64 -13.45
CA HIS A 214 -14.46 -6.22 -14.12
C HIS A 214 -13.31 -6.02 -13.13
N SER A 215 -13.56 -5.33 -12.02
CA SER A 215 -12.56 -5.11 -10.96
C SER A 215 -12.05 -6.45 -10.40
N LEU A 216 -12.95 -7.38 -10.07
CA LEU A 216 -12.56 -8.72 -9.62
C LEU A 216 -11.86 -9.53 -10.72
N ALA A 217 -12.22 -9.37 -11.99
CA ALA A 217 -11.50 -10.02 -13.09
C ALA A 217 -10.06 -9.51 -13.23
N ASN A 218 -9.84 -8.22 -13.02
CA ASN A 218 -8.49 -7.63 -13.03
C ASN A 218 -7.67 -8.15 -11.85
N PHE A 219 -8.23 -8.24 -10.65
CA PHE A 219 -7.56 -8.86 -9.50
C PHE A 219 -7.16 -10.31 -9.81
N ILE A 220 -8.08 -11.13 -10.32
CA ILE A 220 -7.80 -12.53 -10.62
C ILE A 220 -6.67 -12.68 -11.66
N ARG A 221 -6.65 -11.81 -12.68
CA ARG A 221 -5.62 -11.83 -13.72
C ARG A 221 -4.26 -11.38 -13.21
N ASN A 222 -4.23 -10.31 -12.42
CA ASN A 222 -2.98 -9.68 -12.00
C ASN A 222 -2.35 -10.38 -10.78
N ASN A 223 -3.15 -11.08 -9.97
CA ASN A 223 -2.73 -11.63 -8.68
C ASN A 223 -2.96 -13.15 -8.59
N SER A 224 -2.65 -13.90 -9.64
CA SER A 224 -3.01 -15.34 -9.77
C SER A 224 -2.53 -16.25 -8.64
N ARG A 225 -1.52 -15.84 -7.86
CA ARG A 225 -0.96 -16.56 -6.70
C ARG A 225 -1.41 -16.01 -5.35
N ASN A 226 -2.26 -14.98 -5.34
CA ASN A 226 -2.69 -14.34 -4.11
C ASN A 226 -3.69 -15.27 -3.35
N PRO A 227 -3.59 -15.38 -2.02
CA PRO A 227 -4.46 -16.24 -1.19
C PRO A 227 -5.97 -15.97 -1.34
N PHE A 228 -6.36 -14.78 -1.81
CA PHE A 228 -7.76 -14.40 -2.00
C PHE A 228 -8.34 -14.76 -3.37
N ILE A 229 -7.61 -15.48 -4.23
CA ILE A 229 -8.05 -15.77 -5.61
C ILE A 229 -9.36 -16.56 -5.67
N GLU A 230 -9.54 -17.60 -4.86
CA GLU A 230 -10.77 -18.39 -4.86
C GLU A 230 -11.97 -17.59 -4.30
N GLN A 231 -11.72 -16.71 -3.33
CA GLN A 231 -12.73 -15.77 -2.84
C GLN A 231 -13.14 -14.78 -3.95
N ALA A 232 -12.18 -14.25 -4.69
CA ALA A 232 -12.42 -13.35 -5.81
C ALA A 232 -13.22 -14.02 -6.94
N LYS A 233 -12.87 -15.26 -7.31
CA LYS A 233 -13.62 -16.07 -8.31
C LYS A 233 -15.06 -16.31 -7.88
N THR A 234 -15.25 -16.74 -6.62
CA THR A 234 -16.57 -17.00 -6.04
C THR A 234 -17.43 -15.74 -6.05
N ARG A 235 -16.87 -14.62 -5.58
CA ARG A 235 -17.56 -13.33 -5.54
C ARG A 235 -17.90 -12.82 -6.93
N LYS A 236 -16.96 -12.91 -7.89
CA LYS A 236 -17.19 -12.53 -9.29
C LYS A 236 -18.36 -13.30 -9.89
N SER A 237 -18.41 -14.62 -9.67
CA SER A 237 -19.50 -15.48 -10.13
C SER A 237 -20.85 -15.06 -9.52
N LYS A 238 -20.90 -14.81 -8.20
CA LYS A 238 -22.12 -14.33 -7.51
C LYS A 238 -22.60 -12.98 -8.05
N LEU A 239 -21.69 -12.02 -8.22
CA LEU A 239 -22.02 -10.70 -8.78
C LEU A 239 -22.52 -10.82 -10.23
N LEU A 240 -21.86 -11.63 -11.06
CA LEU A 240 -22.27 -11.86 -12.44
C LEU A 240 -23.69 -12.46 -12.52
N LYS A 241 -24.01 -13.44 -11.68
CA LYS A 241 -25.37 -14.01 -11.60
C LYS A 241 -26.41 -12.96 -11.22
N LYS A 242 -26.13 -12.14 -10.19
CA LYS A 242 -27.02 -11.05 -9.77
C LYS A 242 -27.23 -10.01 -10.88
N GLU A 243 -26.15 -9.63 -11.56
CA GLU A 243 -26.17 -8.69 -12.66
C GLU A 243 -26.98 -9.21 -13.86
N LEU A 244 -26.75 -10.48 -14.27
CA LEU A 244 -27.49 -11.12 -15.36
C LEU A 244 -29.00 -11.22 -15.05
N ALA A 245 -29.35 -11.57 -13.81
CA ALA A 245 -30.74 -11.62 -13.37
C ALA A 245 -31.40 -10.23 -13.48
N ALA A 246 -30.73 -9.19 -12.96
CA ALA A 246 -31.22 -7.81 -13.08
C ALA A 246 -31.37 -7.38 -14.55
N PHE A 247 -30.34 -7.63 -15.38
CA PHE A 247 -30.36 -7.26 -16.79
C PHE A 247 -31.52 -7.91 -17.55
N SER A 248 -31.88 -9.16 -17.22
CA SER A 248 -33.02 -9.83 -17.83
C SER A 248 -34.34 -9.07 -17.61
N GLY A 249 -34.55 -8.52 -16.42
CA GLY A 249 -35.72 -7.68 -16.10
C GLY A 249 -35.72 -6.37 -16.90
N TYR A 250 -34.61 -5.64 -16.88
CA TYR A 250 -34.48 -4.39 -17.64
C TYR A 250 -34.61 -4.59 -19.16
N ARG A 251 -34.13 -5.73 -19.68
CA ARG A 251 -34.26 -6.10 -21.09
C ARG A 251 -35.72 -6.36 -21.49
N LYS A 252 -36.57 -6.89 -20.59
CA LYS A 252 -38.01 -7.07 -20.87
C LYS A 252 -38.72 -5.73 -21.04
N THR A 253 -38.37 -4.73 -20.22
CA THR A 253 -38.94 -3.37 -20.34
C THR A 253 -38.42 -2.62 -21.57
N ASP A 254 -37.16 -2.84 -21.95
CA ASP A 254 -36.53 -2.35 -23.18
C ASP A 254 -36.53 -0.83 -23.44
N THR A 255 -36.63 0.00 -22.38
CA THR A 255 -36.63 1.47 -22.50
C THR A 255 -35.27 2.11 -22.17
N LEU A 256 -35.07 3.35 -22.63
CA LEU A 256 -33.90 4.17 -22.25
C LEU A 256 -33.79 4.38 -20.73
N LYS A 257 -34.93 4.58 -20.06
CA LYS A 257 -35.00 4.76 -18.60
C LYS A 257 -34.55 3.48 -17.88
N SER A 258 -35.11 2.34 -18.28
CA SER A 258 -34.75 1.01 -17.80
C SER A 258 -33.23 0.75 -17.90
N TYR A 259 -32.65 0.93 -19.09
CA TYR A 259 -31.21 0.72 -19.27
C TYR A 259 -30.34 1.71 -18.49
N SER A 260 -30.81 2.95 -18.31
CA SER A 260 -30.10 3.93 -17.49
C SER A 260 -30.10 3.56 -16.00
N GLU A 261 -31.22 3.07 -15.48
CA GLU A 261 -31.32 2.60 -14.09
C GLU A 261 -30.42 1.39 -13.87
N TYR A 262 -30.42 0.44 -14.81
CA TYR A 262 -29.50 -0.69 -14.81
C TYR A 262 -28.03 -0.23 -14.73
N MET A 263 -27.63 0.71 -15.59
CA MET A 263 -26.24 1.23 -15.59
C MET A 263 -25.90 2.07 -14.35
N THR A 264 -26.90 2.63 -13.66
CA THR A 264 -26.67 3.29 -12.36
C THR A 264 -26.41 2.27 -11.26
N LEU A 265 -27.12 1.13 -11.26
CA LEU A 265 -26.89 0.05 -10.30
C LEU A 265 -25.60 -0.74 -10.59
N PHE A 266 -25.26 -0.90 -11.87
CA PHE A 266 -24.12 -1.69 -12.33
C PHE A 266 -23.25 -0.88 -13.33
N PRO A 267 -22.52 0.15 -12.87
CA PRO A 267 -21.77 1.05 -13.76
C PRO A 267 -20.65 0.36 -14.55
N GLU A 268 -20.10 -0.71 -13.99
CA GLU A 268 -19.05 -1.55 -14.58
C GLU A 268 -19.58 -2.95 -14.94
N ALA A 269 -20.83 -3.02 -15.36
CA ALA A 269 -21.51 -4.22 -15.84
C ALA A 269 -20.71 -4.98 -16.92
N HIS A 270 -20.71 -6.31 -16.90
CA HIS A 270 -20.06 -7.15 -17.91
C HIS A 270 -20.62 -6.92 -19.31
N ASN A 271 -21.91 -6.59 -19.42
CA ASN A 271 -22.61 -6.34 -20.67
C ASN A 271 -22.73 -4.85 -21.02
N ARG A 272 -22.00 -3.96 -20.32
CA ARG A 272 -22.05 -2.50 -20.48
C ARG A 272 -22.01 -2.03 -21.93
N TYR A 273 -21.11 -2.60 -22.74
CA TYR A 273 -21.01 -2.28 -24.16
C TYR A 273 -22.32 -2.52 -24.92
N SER A 274 -22.97 -3.66 -24.67
CA SER A 274 -24.26 -4.03 -25.27
C SER A 274 -25.37 -3.08 -24.82
N VAL A 275 -25.40 -2.73 -23.52
CA VAL A 275 -26.38 -1.79 -22.97
C VAL A 275 -26.22 -0.40 -23.57
N TYR A 276 -25.00 0.15 -23.60
CA TYR A 276 -24.75 1.44 -24.21
C TYR A 276 -25.03 1.47 -25.71
N SER A 277 -24.74 0.40 -26.44
CA SER A 277 -25.12 0.26 -27.84
C SER A 277 -26.65 0.32 -28.02
N ARG A 278 -27.39 -0.42 -27.19
CA ARG A 278 -28.87 -0.41 -27.18
C ARG A 278 -29.45 0.95 -26.80
N MET A 279 -28.87 1.60 -25.80
CA MET A 279 -29.27 2.96 -25.40
C MET A 279 -29.04 3.93 -26.55
N SER A 280 -27.83 3.98 -27.13
CA SER A 280 -27.49 4.89 -28.21
C SER A 280 -28.45 4.78 -29.41
N LYS A 281 -28.78 3.55 -29.85
CA LYS A 281 -29.74 3.30 -30.93
C LYS A 281 -31.17 3.82 -30.65
N ARG A 282 -31.55 3.93 -29.38
CA ARG A 282 -32.88 4.41 -28.94
C ARG A 282 -32.94 5.93 -28.77
N ILE A 283 -31.80 6.63 -28.70
CA ILE A 283 -31.80 8.09 -28.56
C ILE A 283 -32.15 8.74 -29.91
N LYS A 284 -33.33 9.36 -29.98
CA LYS A 284 -33.81 10.07 -31.20
C LYS A 284 -33.53 11.57 -31.18
N LYS A 285 -33.59 12.21 -30.00
CA LYS A 285 -33.44 13.67 -29.86
C LYS A 285 -32.01 14.07 -29.49
N LYS A 286 -31.47 15.11 -30.14
CA LYS A 286 -30.11 15.63 -29.88
C LYS A 286 -29.87 16.00 -28.40
N GLY A 287 -30.85 16.66 -27.75
CA GLY A 287 -30.73 17.06 -26.33
C GLY A 287 -30.64 15.87 -25.35
N THR A 288 -31.16 14.70 -25.74
CA THR A 288 -31.15 13.50 -24.89
C THR A 288 -29.76 12.87 -24.78
N TYR A 289 -28.90 13.02 -25.80
CA TYR A 289 -27.51 12.57 -25.74
C TYR A 289 -26.75 13.24 -24.58
N SER A 290 -26.92 14.55 -24.40
CA SER A 290 -26.23 15.27 -23.31
C SER A 290 -26.66 14.78 -21.94
N ARG A 291 -27.96 14.54 -21.75
CA ARG A 291 -28.51 14.03 -20.50
C ARG A 291 -27.93 12.68 -20.11
N PHE A 292 -27.84 11.74 -21.07
CA PHE A 292 -27.28 10.42 -20.79
C PHE A 292 -25.76 10.42 -20.70
N PHE A 293 -25.05 11.25 -21.46
CA PHE A 293 -23.61 11.42 -21.30
C PHE A 293 -23.24 11.90 -19.90
N LYS A 294 -23.97 12.88 -19.34
CA LYS A 294 -23.75 13.37 -17.97
C LYS A 294 -23.90 12.27 -16.92
N LYS A 295 -24.88 11.37 -17.09
CA LYS A 295 -25.13 10.26 -16.16
C LYS A 295 -24.20 9.07 -16.38
N HIS A 296 -23.85 8.80 -17.63
CA HIS A 296 -23.14 7.60 -18.06
C HIS A 296 -22.04 7.95 -19.08
N PRO A 297 -20.92 8.58 -18.68
CA PRO A 297 -19.94 9.14 -19.63
C PRO A 297 -19.42 8.14 -20.68
N GLY A 298 -19.28 6.87 -20.31
CA GLY A 298 -18.81 5.81 -21.21
C GLY A 298 -19.70 5.53 -22.43
N ILE A 299 -20.96 5.99 -22.44
CA ILE A 299 -21.89 5.81 -23.57
C ILE A 299 -21.43 6.55 -24.84
N ILE A 300 -20.59 7.59 -24.70
CA ILE A 300 -20.12 8.45 -25.81
C ILE A 300 -19.50 7.65 -26.96
N LYS A 301 -18.79 6.56 -26.64
CA LYS A 301 -18.13 5.68 -27.63
C LYS A 301 -19.14 5.00 -28.58
N HIS A 302 -20.40 4.93 -28.17
CA HIS A 302 -21.49 4.31 -28.91
C HIS A 302 -22.38 5.33 -29.65
N TYR A 303 -22.14 6.64 -29.46
CA TYR A 303 -22.91 7.66 -30.15
C TYR A 303 -22.58 7.70 -31.64
N PRO A 304 -23.52 8.14 -32.50
CA PRO A 304 -23.23 8.40 -33.90
C PRO A 304 -22.02 9.35 -34.05
N ALA A 305 -21.19 9.14 -35.07
CA ALA A 305 -19.91 9.84 -35.23
C ALA A 305 -20.01 11.37 -35.08
N GLY A 306 -21.00 12.01 -35.71
CA GLY A 306 -21.20 13.46 -35.62
C GLY A 306 -21.65 13.95 -34.24
N ILE A 307 -22.33 13.11 -33.45
CA ILE A 307 -22.69 13.44 -32.07
C ILE A 307 -21.47 13.24 -31.16
N ARG A 308 -20.77 12.11 -31.31
CA ARG A 308 -19.55 11.77 -30.56
C ARG A 308 -18.48 12.86 -30.71
N MET A 309 -18.17 13.23 -31.95
CA MET A 309 -17.24 14.31 -32.28
C MET A 309 -17.63 15.61 -31.58
N GLY A 310 -18.93 15.90 -31.49
CA GLY A 310 -19.41 17.07 -30.78
C GLY A 310 -19.06 17.09 -29.29
N PHE A 311 -19.27 15.97 -28.58
CA PHE A 311 -18.91 15.89 -27.16
C PHE A 311 -17.40 15.91 -26.94
N GLU A 312 -16.65 15.18 -27.77
CA GLU A 312 -15.19 15.13 -27.69
C GLU A 312 -14.58 16.51 -27.92
N LEU A 313 -15.01 17.24 -28.96
CA LEU A 313 -14.50 18.58 -29.25
C LEU A 313 -14.80 19.59 -28.14
N MET A 314 -16.04 19.59 -27.61
CA MET A 314 -16.43 20.58 -26.59
C MET A 314 -15.65 20.43 -25.27
N ALA A 315 -15.06 19.26 -25.02
CA ALA A 315 -14.26 18.99 -23.83
C ALA A 315 -12.77 19.37 -23.98
N ILE A 316 -12.33 19.77 -25.17
CA ILE A 316 -10.94 20.13 -25.47
C ILE A 316 -10.64 21.53 -24.95
N GLY A 317 -9.46 21.69 -24.37
CA GLY A 317 -8.91 22.96 -23.92
C GLY A 317 -8.68 22.99 -22.41
N PRO A 318 -8.03 24.06 -21.93
CA PRO A 318 -7.76 24.29 -20.52
C PRO A 318 -9.05 24.47 -19.70
N SER A 319 -8.96 24.25 -18.39
CA SER A 319 -10.09 24.44 -17.47
C SER A 319 -10.63 25.88 -17.55
N GLY A 320 -11.95 26.03 -17.68
CA GLY A 320 -12.62 27.34 -17.82
C GLY A 320 -12.52 27.99 -19.20
N MET A 321 -11.80 27.34 -20.14
CA MET A 321 -11.57 27.77 -21.51
C MET A 321 -11.66 26.56 -22.45
N LYS A 322 -12.51 25.58 -22.13
CA LYS A 322 -12.79 24.50 -23.09
C LYS A 322 -13.57 25.08 -24.27
N ILE A 323 -13.56 24.40 -25.41
CA ILE A 323 -14.34 24.84 -26.59
C ILE A 323 -15.82 25.06 -26.24
N GLY A 324 -16.39 24.23 -25.35
CA GLY A 324 -17.75 24.43 -24.84
C GLY A 324 -17.93 25.74 -24.06
N ASP A 325 -16.95 26.12 -23.25
CA ASP A 325 -16.97 27.37 -22.46
C ASP A 325 -16.81 28.57 -23.40
N VAL A 326 -15.86 28.51 -24.34
CA VAL A 326 -15.66 29.54 -25.38
C VAL A 326 -16.92 29.75 -26.21
N LEU A 327 -17.65 28.67 -26.55
CA LEU A 327 -18.94 28.78 -27.23
C LEU A 327 -19.99 29.49 -26.37
N SER A 328 -20.00 29.24 -25.05
CA SER A 328 -20.91 29.92 -24.11
C SER A 328 -20.59 31.40 -24.03
N TYR A 329 -19.33 31.75 -23.75
CA TYR A 329 -18.90 33.16 -23.66
C TYR A 329 -19.13 33.92 -24.96
N SER A 330 -18.91 33.26 -26.11
CA SER A 330 -19.19 33.86 -27.42
C SER A 330 -20.68 34.17 -27.60
N LYS A 331 -21.59 33.38 -27.03
CA LYS A 331 -23.04 33.62 -27.06
C LYS A 331 -23.49 34.65 -26.02
N GLU A 332 -22.78 34.74 -24.91
CA GLU A 332 -22.99 35.74 -23.85
C GLU A 332 -22.47 37.13 -24.25
N GLY A 333 -21.82 37.26 -25.42
CA GLY A 333 -21.45 38.56 -25.99
C GLY A 333 -20.05 39.05 -25.63
N LEU A 334 -19.17 38.18 -25.12
CA LEU A 334 -17.81 38.56 -24.67
C LEU A 334 -16.89 39.11 -25.79
N GLY A 335 -17.32 39.06 -27.05
CA GLY A 335 -16.56 39.52 -28.21
C GLY A 335 -15.52 38.50 -28.70
N THR A 336 -15.39 38.37 -30.02
CA THR A 336 -14.47 37.41 -30.65
C THR A 336 -13.01 37.76 -30.34
N ASP A 337 -12.66 39.04 -30.33
CA ASP A 337 -11.27 39.49 -30.17
C ASP A 337 -10.78 39.32 -28.71
N SER A 338 -11.62 39.66 -27.73
CA SER A 338 -11.34 39.44 -26.29
C SER A 338 -11.14 37.95 -25.98
N LEU A 339 -12.02 37.09 -26.52
CA LEU A 339 -11.88 35.64 -26.36
C LEU A 339 -10.63 35.09 -27.04
N SER A 340 -10.31 35.56 -28.25
CA SER A 340 -9.07 35.20 -28.96
C SER A 340 -7.83 35.55 -28.12
N ALA A 341 -7.76 36.77 -27.59
CA ALA A 341 -6.67 37.20 -26.73
C ALA A 341 -6.57 36.34 -25.46
N LYS A 342 -7.70 36.03 -24.82
CA LYS A 342 -7.74 35.20 -23.62
C LYS A 342 -7.30 33.76 -23.89
N ILE A 343 -7.71 33.16 -25.01
CA ILE A 343 -7.27 31.83 -25.45
C ILE A 343 -5.75 31.78 -25.55
N LYS A 344 -5.15 32.75 -26.25
CA LYS A 344 -3.70 32.86 -26.41
C LYS A 344 -2.98 33.07 -25.07
N ALA A 345 -3.53 33.92 -24.21
CA ALA A 345 -2.98 34.21 -22.89
C ALA A 345 -3.05 33.03 -21.90
N THR A 346 -3.93 32.04 -22.14
CA THR A 346 -4.06 30.88 -21.24
C THR A 346 -2.83 29.95 -21.33
N ASN A 347 -2.01 30.08 -22.39
CA ASN A 347 -0.76 29.35 -22.61
C ASN A 347 -0.86 27.83 -22.38
N ALA A 348 -2.01 27.25 -22.72
CA ALA A 348 -2.32 25.86 -22.52
C ALA A 348 -2.85 25.23 -23.81
N PRO A 349 -2.59 23.93 -24.03
CA PRO A 349 -2.90 23.29 -25.29
C PRO A 349 -4.40 23.00 -25.43
N TYR A 350 -4.91 23.13 -26.65
CA TYR A 350 -6.19 22.57 -27.06
C TYR A 350 -5.94 21.21 -27.70
N ARG A 351 -5.60 21.21 -28.98
CA ARG A 351 -4.93 20.18 -29.79
C ARG A 351 -4.84 20.68 -31.23
N ASP A 352 -4.29 19.88 -32.12
CA ASP A 352 -4.44 20.11 -33.55
C ASP A 352 -5.81 19.60 -34.05
N PHE A 353 -6.52 20.41 -34.83
CA PHE A 353 -7.87 20.10 -35.33
C PHE A 353 -7.82 19.66 -36.78
N SER A 354 -8.42 18.52 -37.09
CA SER A 354 -8.56 18.10 -38.48
C SER A 354 -9.55 19.00 -39.25
N ILE A 355 -9.46 19.03 -40.58
CA ILE A 355 -10.38 19.82 -41.42
C ILE A 355 -11.87 19.49 -41.14
N PRO A 356 -12.30 18.23 -40.98
CA PRO A 356 -13.67 17.89 -40.59
C PRO A 356 -14.09 18.51 -39.25
N GLU A 357 -13.18 18.59 -38.29
CA GLU A 357 -13.44 19.17 -36.97
C GLU A 357 -13.55 20.68 -37.04
N ILE A 358 -12.69 21.35 -37.81
CA ILE A 358 -12.80 22.80 -38.07
C ILE A 358 -14.14 23.12 -38.73
N LYS A 359 -14.54 22.35 -39.74
CA LYS A 359 -15.87 22.50 -40.38
C LYS A 359 -17.01 22.30 -39.36
N TYR A 360 -16.89 21.31 -38.48
CA TYR A 360 -17.86 21.06 -37.43
C TYR A 360 -17.95 22.24 -36.43
N LEU A 361 -16.82 22.75 -35.95
CA LEU A 361 -16.75 23.87 -35.02
C LEU A 361 -17.36 25.14 -35.60
N LYS A 362 -17.03 25.47 -36.87
CA LYS A 362 -17.64 26.60 -37.59
C LYS A 362 -19.16 26.45 -37.68
N LYS A 363 -19.65 25.26 -38.05
CA LYS A 363 -21.10 24.96 -38.11
C LYS A 363 -21.79 25.08 -36.74
N ARG A 364 -21.05 24.96 -35.64
CA ARG A 364 -21.57 25.12 -34.27
C ARG A 364 -21.51 26.55 -33.75
N GLY A 365 -21.01 27.50 -34.54
CA GLY A 365 -20.97 28.92 -34.18
C GLY A 365 -19.64 29.38 -33.58
N ILE A 366 -18.59 28.55 -33.61
CA ILE A 366 -17.25 29.03 -33.24
C ILE A 366 -16.69 29.83 -34.41
N ASN A 367 -16.36 31.10 -34.16
CA ASN A 367 -15.76 31.98 -35.16
C ASN A 367 -14.39 31.44 -35.60
N GLY A 368 -14.07 31.57 -36.90
CA GLY A 368 -12.77 31.14 -37.45
C GLY A 368 -11.56 31.76 -36.74
N ARG A 369 -11.67 33.00 -36.25
CA ARG A 369 -10.62 33.66 -35.45
C ARG A 369 -10.35 32.95 -34.12
N LEU A 370 -11.39 32.44 -33.46
CA LEU A 370 -11.23 31.68 -32.21
C LEU A 370 -10.57 30.33 -32.48
N ILE A 371 -10.93 29.66 -33.58
CA ILE A 371 -10.27 28.41 -33.99
C ILE A 371 -8.79 28.66 -34.28
N ALA A 372 -8.46 29.73 -35.01
CA ALA A 372 -7.07 30.11 -35.27
C ALA A 372 -6.31 30.39 -33.96
N ALA A 373 -6.92 31.12 -33.02
CA ALA A 373 -6.32 31.36 -31.70
C ALA A 373 -6.04 30.08 -30.92
N MET A 374 -6.92 29.06 -30.98
CA MET A 374 -6.69 27.76 -30.34
C MET A 374 -5.52 26.99 -30.98
N ILE A 375 -5.42 27.03 -32.32
CA ILE A 375 -4.31 26.41 -33.07
C ILE A 375 -2.99 27.11 -32.74
N GLU A 376 -2.98 28.44 -32.69
CA GLU A 376 -1.82 29.25 -32.33
C GLU A 376 -1.39 28.97 -30.88
N ALA A 377 -2.34 28.94 -29.93
CA ALA A 377 -2.06 28.63 -28.53
C ALA A 377 -1.43 27.23 -28.39
N ASN A 378 -1.93 26.24 -29.13
CA ASN A 378 -1.34 24.90 -29.17
C ASN A 378 0.07 24.90 -29.78
N THR A 379 0.27 25.63 -30.87
CA THR A 379 1.57 25.75 -31.55
C THR A 379 2.62 26.38 -30.64
N GLU A 380 2.25 27.46 -29.96
CA GLU A 380 3.13 28.16 -29.03
C GLU A 380 3.46 27.29 -27.81
N HIS A 381 2.46 26.58 -27.26
CA HIS A 381 2.70 25.64 -26.17
C HIS A 381 3.66 24.51 -26.57
N VAL A 382 3.53 23.94 -27.78
CA VAL A 382 4.45 22.93 -28.30
C VAL A 382 5.87 23.50 -28.49
N LYS A 383 6.00 24.74 -28.93
CA LYS A 383 7.29 25.43 -29.06
C LYS A 383 7.96 25.60 -27.69
N GLN A 384 7.23 26.09 -26.71
CA GLN A 384 7.72 26.26 -25.34
C GLN A 384 8.14 24.93 -24.71
N LEU A 385 7.36 23.85 -24.90
CA LEU A 385 7.75 22.51 -24.43
C LEU A 385 9.04 22.02 -25.08
N LYS A 386 9.24 22.26 -26.39
CA LYS A 386 10.48 21.91 -27.09
C LYS A 386 11.67 22.70 -26.53
N GLU A 387 11.50 23.98 -26.26
CA GLU A 387 12.53 24.83 -25.66
C GLU A 387 12.86 24.42 -24.22
N ALA A 388 11.84 24.17 -23.40
CA ALA A 388 12.01 23.67 -22.03
C ALA A 388 12.74 22.32 -22.01
N ASN A 389 12.37 21.38 -22.89
CA ASN A 389 13.06 20.10 -23.02
C ASN A 389 14.52 20.25 -23.48
N LYS A 390 14.80 21.18 -24.41
CA LYS A 390 16.18 21.52 -24.80
C LYS A 390 16.98 22.08 -23.62
N ASN A 391 16.39 22.99 -22.85
CA ASN A 391 17.02 23.57 -21.67
C ASN A 391 17.26 22.52 -20.58
N GLN A 392 16.30 21.64 -20.32
CA GLN A 392 16.46 20.55 -19.36
C GLN A 392 17.57 19.58 -19.78
N LYS A 393 17.62 19.21 -21.07
CA LYS A 393 18.69 18.37 -21.61
C LYS A 393 20.05 19.05 -21.47
N MET A 394 20.14 20.34 -21.80
CA MET A 394 21.36 21.13 -21.62
C MET A 394 21.80 21.18 -20.15
N MET A 395 20.89 21.41 -19.21
CA MET A 395 21.19 21.41 -17.78
C MET A 395 21.66 20.04 -17.26
N SER A 396 21.07 18.95 -17.75
CA SER A 396 21.52 17.60 -17.39
C SER A 396 22.95 17.32 -17.88
N GLN A 397 23.30 17.75 -19.10
CA GLN A 397 24.66 17.67 -19.62
C GLN A 397 25.64 18.51 -18.79
N ILE A 398 25.24 19.72 -18.39
CA ILE A 398 26.05 20.58 -17.50
C ILE A 398 26.29 19.89 -16.15
N GLN A 399 25.25 19.34 -15.53
CA GLN A 399 25.37 18.62 -14.26
C GLN A 399 26.29 17.39 -14.38
N GLU A 400 26.20 16.65 -15.49
CA GLU A 400 27.07 15.49 -15.73
C GLU A 400 28.55 15.92 -15.88
N LEU A 401 28.82 17.00 -16.60
CA LEU A 401 30.17 17.57 -16.73
C LEU A 401 30.72 18.02 -15.38
N ILE A 402 29.91 18.71 -14.58
CA ILE A 402 30.28 19.13 -13.22
C ILE A 402 30.57 17.90 -12.36
N LYS A 403 29.73 16.87 -12.36
CA LYS A 403 29.94 15.64 -11.59
C LYS A 403 31.21 14.90 -12.00
N LYS A 404 31.47 14.74 -13.31
CA LYS A 404 32.72 14.12 -13.82
C LYS A 404 33.95 14.91 -13.36
N SER A 405 33.87 16.24 -13.41
CA SER A 405 34.95 17.11 -12.95
C SER A 405 35.19 17.04 -11.44
N GLN A 406 34.15 16.85 -10.63
CA GLN A 406 34.27 16.66 -9.17
C GLN A 406 35.00 15.35 -8.84
N VAL A 407 34.68 14.25 -9.53
CA VAL A 407 35.36 12.96 -9.33
C VAL A 407 36.86 13.08 -9.67
N GLN A 408 37.17 13.76 -10.78
CA GLN A 408 38.56 13.99 -11.21
C GLN A 408 39.31 14.96 -10.29
N ALA A 409 38.63 15.93 -9.69
CA ALA A 409 39.19 16.84 -8.70
C ALA A 409 39.52 16.14 -7.37
N VAL A 410 38.65 15.24 -6.90
CA VAL A 410 38.86 14.47 -5.65
C VAL A 410 39.99 13.46 -5.81
N SER A 411 40.10 12.79 -6.97
CA SER A 411 41.25 11.89 -7.26
C SER A 411 42.57 12.65 -7.28
N ASN A 412 42.59 13.86 -7.84
CA ASN A 412 43.81 14.68 -7.90
C ASN A 412 44.15 15.34 -6.55
N ALA A 413 43.15 15.69 -5.73
CA ALA A 413 43.36 16.20 -4.37
C ALA A 413 43.83 15.12 -3.39
N ALA A 414 43.37 13.86 -3.55
CA ALA A 414 43.86 12.73 -2.78
C ALA A 414 45.33 12.39 -3.10
N ALA A 415 45.77 12.60 -4.34
CA ALA A 415 47.16 12.44 -4.75
C ALA A 415 48.09 13.56 -4.26
N ALA A 416 47.56 14.73 -3.86
CA ALA A 416 48.32 15.93 -3.56
C ALA A 416 48.55 16.23 -2.07
N GLY A 417 48.13 15.34 -1.15
CA GLY A 417 48.55 15.38 0.26
C GLY A 417 48.36 16.71 1.00
N ALA A 418 47.19 17.37 0.88
CA ALA A 418 46.95 18.66 1.53
C ALA A 418 46.61 18.51 3.04
N SER A 419 47.62 18.72 3.89
CA SER A 419 47.49 18.87 5.33
C SER A 419 47.45 20.35 5.74
N GLY A 420 46.40 20.74 6.48
CA GLY A 420 46.34 21.98 7.27
C GLY A 420 45.55 23.15 6.67
N GLY A 421 44.48 23.59 7.36
CA GLY A 421 43.72 24.83 7.10
C GLY A 421 42.39 24.65 6.35
N ASN A 422 41.29 25.10 6.99
CA ASN A 422 39.87 25.07 6.55
C ASN A 422 39.55 24.22 5.30
N LYS A 423 39.72 22.89 5.44
CA LYS A 423 39.78 21.89 4.35
C LYS A 423 38.59 21.94 3.39
N ASN A 424 37.43 22.42 3.85
CA ASN A 424 36.23 22.46 3.02
C ASN A 424 36.32 23.56 1.95
N MET A 425 36.88 24.74 2.25
CA MET A 425 36.91 25.85 1.28
C MET A 425 37.91 25.60 0.13
N ALA A 426 39.11 25.13 0.46
CA ALA A 426 40.15 24.83 -0.53
C ALA A 426 39.70 23.69 -1.48
N VAL A 427 39.05 22.65 -0.94
CA VAL A 427 38.50 21.54 -1.73
C VAL A 427 37.36 22.01 -2.63
N GLU A 428 36.48 22.89 -2.16
CA GLU A 428 35.39 23.47 -2.98
C GLU A 428 35.94 24.37 -4.10
N CYS A 429 37.01 25.12 -3.87
CA CYS A 429 37.68 25.91 -4.91
C CYS A 429 38.38 25.06 -5.98
N ILE A 430 38.99 23.93 -5.59
CA ILE A 430 39.59 22.98 -6.53
C ILE A 430 38.50 22.32 -7.39
N LYS A 431 37.35 21.93 -6.78
CA LYS A 431 36.19 21.41 -7.50
C LYS A 431 35.62 22.44 -8.48
N LEU A 432 35.50 23.71 -8.06
CA LEU A 432 35.05 24.80 -8.93
C LEU A 432 35.99 25.00 -10.13
N LYS A 433 37.31 25.05 -9.91
CA LYS A 433 38.30 25.21 -11.00
C LYS A 433 38.27 24.05 -11.99
N ALA A 434 38.12 22.82 -11.51
CA ALA A 434 37.94 21.64 -12.35
C ALA A 434 36.63 21.70 -13.16
N ALA A 435 35.53 22.11 -12.52
CA ALA A 435 34.24 22.29 -13.17
C ALA A 435 34.28 23.37 -14.26
N LEU A 436 34.92 24.51 -14.00
CA LEU A 436 35.09 25.59 -14.99
C LEU A 436 35.95 25.14 -16.18
N LYS A 437 36.99 24.34 -15.93
CA LYS A 437 37.83 23.77 -16.99
C LYS A 437 37.04 22.78 -17.85
N ALA A 438 36.26 21.89 -17.25
CA ALA A 438 35.38 20.97 -17.99
C ALA A 438 34.31 21.74 -18.80
N CYS A 439 33.70 22.78 -18.22
CA CYS A 439 32.77 23.66 -18.92
C CYS A 439 33.41 24.36 -20.14
N SER A 440 34.68 24.77 -20.04
CA SER A 440 35.39 25.45 -21.14
C SER A 440 35.61 24.57 -22.38
N GLN A 441 35.58 23.24 -22.23
CA GLN A 441 35.80 22.29 -23.32
C GLN A 441 34.56 22.06 -24.21
N THR A 442 33.38 22.54 -23.80
CA THR A 442 32.12 22.28 -24.53
C THR A 442 31.73 23.34 -25.56
N GLY A 443 32.43 24.47 -25.63
CA GLY A 443 32.22 25.53 -26.62
C GLY A 443 30.86 26.26 -26.56
N GLY A 444 30.79 27.47 -27.12
CA GLY A 444 29.54 28.21 -27.35
C GLY A 444 28.70 28.56 -26.11
N LEU A 445 27.37 28.67 -26.31
CA LEU A 445 26.40 29.02 -25.26
C LEU A 445 26.38 28.02 -24.09
N ILE A 446 26.66 26.75 -24.35
CA ILE A 446 26.72 25.68 -23.33
C ILE A 446 27.87 25.96 -22.36
N ALA A 447 29.04 26.38 -22.85
CA ALA A 447 30.18 26.72 -22.00
C ALA A 447 29.87 27.90 -21.07
N MET A 448 29.13 28.92 -21.53
CA MET A 448 28.76 30.08 -20.69
C MET A 448 27.78 29.70 -19.57
N VAL A 449 26.71 28.96 -19.90
CA VAL A 449 25.72 28.52 -18.89
C VAL A 449 26.34 27.52 -17.92
N CYS A 450 27.20 26.62 -18.40
CA CYS A 450 27.95 25.68 -17.58
C CYS A 450 28.86 26.41 -16.58
N LYS A 451 29.63 27.42 -17.03
CA LYS A 451 30.51 28.21 -16.16
C LYS A 451 29.72 28.98 -15.09
N SER A 452 28.59 29.59 -15.46
CA SER A 452 27.72 30.29 -14.51
C SER A 452 27.15 29.34 -13.45
N THR A 453 26.61 28.19 -13.89
CA THR A 453 26.07 27.15 -13.00
C THR A 453 27.16 26.57 -12.09
N ALA A 454 28.37 26.36 -12.61
CA ALA A 454 29.50 25.91 -11.79
C ALA A 454 29.82 26.93 -10.69
N ARG A 455 29.95 28.22 -11.03
CA ARG A 455 30.19 29.29 -10.04
C ARG A 455 29.14 29.36 -8.94
N SER A 456 27.86 29.15 -9.26
CA SER A 456 26.79 29.16 -8.26
C SER A 456 26.71 27.89 -7.41
N SER A 457 27.29 26.77 -7.86
CA SER A 457 27.16 25.46 -7.21
C SER A 457 28.22 25.17 -6.15
N PHE A 458 29.30 25.96 -6.11
CA PHE A 458 30.42 25.76 -5.18
C PHE A 458 30.59 27.00 -4.30
N SER A 459 30.79 26.79 -2.99
CA SER A 459 30.95 27.86 -2.01
C SER A 459 32.38 28.42 -1.98
N CYS A 460 32.89 28.80 -3.16
CA CYS A 460 34.21 29.39 -3.32
C CYS A 460 34.05 30.81 -3.88
N ASN A 461 34.46 31.82 -3.12
CA ASN A 461 34.50 33.20 -3.59
C ASN A 461 35.79 33.38 -4.40
N VAL A 462 35.69 33.25 -5.72
CA VAL A 462 36.77 33.58 -6.64
C VAL A 462 36.39 34.91 -7.26
N ASP A 463 36.73 36.02 -6.60
CA ASP A 463 36.78 37.31 -7.29
C ASP A 463 37.95 37.25 -8.27
N LEU A 464 37.64 36.87 -9.52
CA LEU A 464 38.46 36.99 -10.73
C LEU A 464 37.58 37.32 -11.94
#